data_AF-A0A651DFI8-F1
#
_entry.id   AF-A0A651DFI8-F1
#
_cell.length_a   1.000
_cell.length_b   1.000
_cell.length_c   1.000
_cell.angle_alpha   90.00
_cell.angle_beta   90.00
_cell.angle_gamma   90.00
#
_symmetry.space_group_name_H-M   'P 1'
#
loop_
_entity.id
_entity.type
_entity.pdbx_description
1 polymer ?
#
loop_
_entity_poly.entity_id
_entity_poly.type
_entity_poly.pdbx_seq_one_letter_code
_entity_poly.pdbx_strand_id
1 'polypeptide(L)'
;MRPEALRALLDPYPGPQADPEARPGGWLAAVALILRPARSGAELLIIRRADDERDPWSGHMALPGGRKDPADDSLLRTAIRETREEVGLDLERSGTRLGRLDLMAPASPTLPPLTVAPFVFGVEPGTAATIASPEVADLHWVSIAHLCDNRNQTHFMFKRGPTHHRFPAIEVEGQP
;
A
#
# COMPACT_ATOMS: atom_id res chain seq x y z
N MET A 1 -13.65 -4.57 14.13
CA MET A 1 -14.65 -4.96 13.11
C MET A 1 -14.42 -6.42 12.75
N ARG A 2 -15.45 -7.24 12.52
CA ARG A 2 -15.26 -8.66 12.14
C ARG A 2 -14.87 -8.78 10.64
N PRO A 3 -13.98 -9.72 10.24
CA PRO A 3 -13.54 -9.87 8.85
C PRO A 3 -14.69 -9.99 7.83
N GLU A 4 -15.80 -10.61 8.20
CA GLU A 4 -16.98 -10.79 7.33
C GLU A 4 -17.67 -9.46 7.01
N ALA A 5 -17.72 -8.53 7.97
CA ALA A 5 -18.31 -7.21 7.78
C ALA A 5 -17.46 -6.36 6.82
N LEU A 6 -16.13 -6.45 6.92
CA LEU A 6 -15.22 -5.77 6.03
C LEU A 6 -15.25 -6.38 4.61
N ARG A 7 -15.36 -7.71 4.51
CA ARG A 7 -15.55 -8.40 3.24
C ARG A 7 -16.86 -8.00 2.56
N ALA A 8 -17.96 -7.88 3.31
CA ALA A 8 -19.24 -7.40 2.79
C ALA A 8 -19.18 -5.93 2.31
N LEU A 9 -18.35 -5.08 2.92
CA LEU A 9 -18.11 -3.71 2.46
C LEU A 9 -17.28 -3.65 1.17
N LEU A 10 -16.45 -4.65 0.91
CA LEU A 10 -15.67 -4.78 -0.32
C LEU A 10 -16.41 -5.54 -1.43
N ASP A 11 -17.47 -6.28 -1.10
CA ASP A 11 -18.32 -7.02 -2.04
C ASP A 11 -18.86 -6.16 -3.22
N PRO A 12 -19.21 -4.86 -3.05
CA PRO A 12 -19.58 -3.99 -4.16
C PRO A 12 -18.43 -3.66 -5.12
N TYR A 13 -17.19 -3.90 -4.70
CA TYR A 13 -15.96 -3.60 -5.44
C TYR A 13 -15.17 -4.90 -5.62
N PRO A 14 -15.62 -5.80 -6.50
CA PRO A 14 -14.91 -7.06 -6.74
C PRO A 14 -13.51 -6.80 -7.34
N GLY A 15 -13.31 -5.64 -7.97
CA GLY A 15 -12.14 -5.30 -8.76
C GLY A 15 -11.95 -6.28 -9.93
N PRO A 16 -10.89 -6.12 -10.73
CA PRO A 16 -10.57 -7.09 -11.77
C PRO A 16 -10.20 -8.45 -11.17
N GLN A 17 -10.83 -9.52 -11.66
CA GLN A 17 -10.54 -10.88 -11.17
C GLN A 17 -9.26 -11.47 -11.78
N ALA A 18 -8.89 -11.01 -12.97
CA ALA A 18 -7.70 -11.44 -13.66
C ALA A 18 -6.59 -10.38 -13.58
N ASP A 19 -5.36 -10.80 -13.81
CA ASP A 19 -4.26 -9.87 -14.00
C ASP A 19 -4.38 -9.19 -15.37
N PRO A 20 -4.15 -7.88 -15.45
CA PRO A 20 -4.11 -7.18 -16.73
C PRO A 20 -2.83 -7.55 -17.48
N GLU A 21 -2.81 -7.29 -18.78
CA GLU A 21 -1.55 -7.19 -19.52
C GLU A 21 -0.82 -5.90 -19.16
N ALA A 22 0.51 -5.94 -19.16
CA ALA A 22 1.31 -4.74 -19.01
C ALA A 22 1.08 -3.80 -20.21
N ARG A 23 0.94 -2.50 -19.94
CA ARG A 23 0.92 -1.49 -21.01
C ARG A 23 2.26 -1.50 -21.78
N PRO A 24 2.31 -1.14 -23.07
CA PRO A 24 3.54 -1.08 -23.83
C PRO A 24 4.63 -0.27 -23.12
N GLY A 25 5.81 -0.86 -22.95
CA GLY A 25 6.94 -0.25 -22.24
C GLY A 25 6.78 -0.11 -20.72
N GLY A 26 5.68 -0.64 -20.15
CA GLY A 26 5.39 -0.60 -18.74
C GLY A 26 5.51 -1.93 -18.02
N TRP A 27 5.28 -1.90 -16.71
CA TRP A 27 5.27 -3.10 -15.88
C TRP A 27 4.06 -3.14 -14.96
N LEU A 28 3.82 -4.34 -14.41
CA LEU A 28 2.80 -4.56 -13.40
C LEU A 28 3.45 -4.55 -12.01
N ALA A 29 2.71 -4.05 -11.04
CA ALA A 29 3.05 -4.10 -9.63
C ALA A 29 1.82 -4.48 -8.82
N ALA A 30 2.04 -4.98 -7.61
CA ALA A 30 0.97 -5.31 -6.70
C ALA A 30 1.29 -4.79 -5.30
N VAL A 31 0.25 -4.34 -4.59
CA VAL A 31 0.37 -3.85 -3.21
C VAL A 31 -0.66 -4.52 -2.32
N ALA A 32 -0.33 -4.65 -1.04
CA ALA A 32 -1.20 -5.20 -0.02
C ALA A 32 -1.75 -4.09 0.89
N LEU A 33 -3.07 -3.90 0.86
CA LEU A 33 -3.80 -3.09 1.82
C LEU A 33 -4.18 -3.98 3.01
N ILE A 34 -3.40 -3.90 4.08
CA ILE A 34 -3.49 -4.83 5.22
C ILE A 34 -4.18 -4.15 6.39
N LEU A 35 -5.31 -4.70 6.81
CA LEU A 35 -6.17 -4.18 7.86
C LEU A 35 -6.13 -5.08 9.08
N ARG A 36 -5.90 -4.50 10.26
CA ARG A 36 -6.04 -5.20 11.53
C ARG A 36 -7.10 -4.53 12.42
N PRO A 37 -7.91 -5.27 13.18
CA PRO A 37 -8.82 -4.66 14.14
C PRO A 37 -8.05 -3.92 15.25
N ALA A 38 -8.55 -2.75 15.63
CA ALA A 38 -8.02 -1.92 16.71
C ALA A 38 -9.16 -1.42 17.61
N ARG A 39 -8.82 -0.82 18.77
CA ARG A 39 -9.80 -0.34 19.75
C ARG A 39 -10.80 0.67 19.14
N SER A 40 -10.32 1.52 18.24
CA SER A 40 -11.11 2.57 17.56
C SER A 40 -11.55 2.17 16.14
N GLY A 41 -11.56 0.88 15.80
CA GLY A 41 -12.01 0.38 14.50
C GLY A 41 -11.01 -0.56 13.85
N ALA A 42 -10.27 -0.05 12.85
CA ALA A 42 -9.23 -0.78 12.14
C ALA A 42 -8.03 0.13 11.87
N GLU A 43 -6.85 -0.48 11.81
CA GLU A 43 -5.60 0.16 11.41
C GLU A 43 -5.14 -0.43 10.08
N LEU A 44 -4.51 0.42 9.27
CA LEU A 44 -3.87 0.11 8.01
C LEU A 44 -2.36 0.09 8.18
N LEU A 45 -1.71 -0.94 7.64
CA LEU A 45 -0.25 -0.97 7.54
C LEU A 45 0.25 -0.06 6.41
N ILE A 46 1.15 0.87 6.76
CA ILE A 46 1.83 1.78 5.83
C ILE A 46 3.33 1.68 6.07
N ILE A 47 4.13 1.68 5.01
CA ILE A 47 5.60 1.75 5.06
C ILE A 47 6.09 3.09 4.56
N ARG A 48 7.26 3.53 5.05
CA ARG A 48 8.07 4.57 4.40
C ARG A 48 9.16 3.88 3.60
N ARG A 49 9.20 4.10 2.29
CA ARG A 49 10.28 3.61 1.43
C ARG A 49 11.61 4.25 1.86
N ALA A 50 12.69 3.48 1.78
CA ALA A 50 14.03 4.01 1.98
C ALA A 50 14.37 5.07 0.93
N ASP A 51 15.32 5.94 1.28
CA ASP A 51 15.79 6.97 0.36
C ASP A 51 16.78 6.35 -0.65
N ASP A 52 16.45 6.38 -1.95
CA ASP A 52 17.30 5.91 -3.07
C ASP A 52 17.13 6.85 -4.27
N GLU A 53 18.22 7.50 -4.70
CA GLU A 53 18.21 8.46 -5.82
C GLU A 53 17.76 7.85 -7.15
N ARG A 54 17.79 6.52 -7.29
CA ARG A 54 17.36 5.78 -8.48
C ARG A 54 15.88 5.42 -8.45
N ASP A 55 15.24 5.56 -7.29
CA ASP A 55 13.82 5.26 -7.10
C ASP A 55 12.98 6.55 -7.25
N PRO A 56 12.09 6.65 -8.27
CA PRO A 56 11.20 7.79 -8.40
C PRO A 56 10.17 7.91 -7.27
N TRP A 57 10.05 6.89 -6.41
CA TRP A 57 9.21 6.87 -5.21
C TRP A 57 10.02 6.88 -3.90
N SER A 58 11.30 7.26 -3.96
CA SER A 58 12.20 7.39 -2.81
C SER A 58 11.54 8.17 -1.66
N GLY A 59 11.60 7.61 -0.46
CA GLY A 59 11.10 8.27 0.75
C GLY A 59 9.58 8.37 0.86
N HIS A 60 8.80 7.90 -0.12
CA HIS A 60 7.35 7.98 -0.10
C HIS A 60 6.71 7.04 0.92
N MET A 61 5.58 7.46 1.48
CA MET A 61 4.65 6.58 2.18
C MET A 61 3.94 5.67 1.17
N ALA A 62 3.91 4.37 1.45
CA ALA A 62 3.38 3.37 0.53
C ALA A 62 2.68 2.23 1.29
N LEU A 63 1.89 1.46 0.54
CA LEU A 63 1.48 0.12 0.96
C LEU A 63 2.64 -0.85 0.66
N PRO A 64 2.83 -1.92 1.46
CA PRO A 64 3.77 -2.97 1.12
C PRO A 64 3.49 -3.55 -0.26
N GLY A 65 4.52 -3.79 -1.06
CA GLY A 65 4.35 -4.23 -2.43
C GLY A 65 5.43 -3.75 -3.37
N GLY A 66 5.38 -4.27 -4.59
CA GLY A 66 6.46 -4.08 -5.54
C GLY A 66 6.10 -4.56 -6.94
N ARG A 67 7.13 -4.56 -7.79
CA ARG A 67 7.03 -5.00 -9.19
C ARG A 67 6.77 -6.50 -9.24
N LYS A 68 5.93 -6.94 -10.18
CA LYS A 68 5.72 -8.36 -10.47
C LYS A 68 7.03 -9.00 -10.92
N ASP A 69 7.45 -10.05 -10.22
CA ASP A 69 8.58 -10.89 -10.64
C ASP A 69 8.11 -11.86 -11.73
N PRO A 70 8.93 -12.18 -12.75
CA PRO A 70 8.60 -13.20 -13.74
C PRO A 70 8.24 -14.58 -13.16
N ALA A 71 8.73 -14.91 -11.97
CA ALA A 71 8.41 -16.14 -11.25
C ALA A 71 7.08 -16.08 -10.47
N ASP A 72 6.46 -14.90 -10.34
CA ASP A 72 5.15 -14.77 -9.70
C ASP A 72 4.04 -15.20 -10.67
N ASP A 73 3.32 -16.28 -10.34
CA ASP A 73 2.19 -16.77 -11.15
C ASP A 73 1.02 -15.78 -11.24
N SER A 74 0.95 -14.80 -10.33
CA SER A 74 -0.09 -13.75 -10.34
C SER A 74 0.34 -12.51 -9.56
N LEU A 75 -0.36 -11.38 -9.76
CA LEU A 75 -0.15 -10.17 -8.94
C LEU A 75 -0.55 -10.38 -7.48
N LEU A 76 -1.47 -11.30 -7.19
CA LEU A 76 -1.75 -11.68 -5.81
C LEU A 76 -0.51 -12.31 -5.15
N ARG A 77 0.21 -13.17 -5.88
CA ARG A 77 1.48 -13.77 -5.42
C ARG A 77 2.55 -12.71 -5.21
N THR A 78 2.66 -11.75 -6.11
CA THR A 78 3.54 -10.59 -5.94
C THR A 78 3.24 -9.84 -4.63
N ALA A 79 1.99 -9.44 -4.38
CA ALA A 79 1.66 -8.69 -3.15
C ALA A 79 1.99 -9.47 -1.87
N ILE A 80 1.76 -10.80 -1.87
CA ILE A 80 2.07 -11.67 -0.74
C ILE A 80 3.58 -11.81 -0.53
N ARG A 81 4.35 -12.05 -1.60
CA ARG A 81 5.82 -12.18 -1.56
C ARG A 81 6.46 -10.89 -1.06
N GLU A 82 6.12 -9.76 -1.69
CA GLU A 82 6.65 -8.44 -1.34
C GLU A 82 6.33 -8.07 0.12
N THR A 83 5.08 -8.31 0.58
CA THR A 83 4.73 -8.09 1.99
C THR A 83 5.61 -8.90 2.94
N ARG A 84 5.90 -10.16 2.60
CA ARG A 84 6.77 -11.00 3.41
C ARG A 84 8.21 -10.49 3.43
N GLU A 85 8.73 -10.08 2.28
CA GLU A 85 10.10 -9.60 2.11
C GLU A 85 10.31 -8.22 2.78
N GLU A 86 9.35 -7.31 2.64
CA GLU A 86 9.46 -5.94 3.15
C GLU A 86 9.15 -5.85 4.65
N VAL A 87 8.09 -6.53 5.11
CA VAL A 87 7.54 -6.32 6.46
C VAL A 87 7.41 -7.60 7.30
N GLY A 88 7.98 -8.72 6.83
CA GLY A 88 8.07 -9.98 7.57
C GLY A 88 6.73 -10.70 7.77
N LEU A 89 5.65 -10.23 7.15
CA LEU A 89 4.29 -10.70 7.40
C LEU A 89 3.87 -11.73 6.33
N ASP A 90 3.64 -12.97 6.76
CA ASP A 90 3.17 -14.05 5.89
C ASP A 90 1.64 -14.00 5.77
N LEU A 91 1.16 -13.37 4.69
CA LEU A 91 -0.27 -13.23 4.39
C LEU A 91 -0.95 -14.54 3.99
N GLU A 92 -0.23 -15.60 3.62
CA GLU A 92 -0.86 -16.91 3.37
C GLU A 92 -1.22 -17.60 4.67
N ARG A 93 -0.40 -17.42 5.71
CA ARG A 93 -0.62 -18.02 7.02
C ARG A 93 -1.52 -17.19 7.92
N SER A 94 -1.35 -15.87 7.89
CA SER A 94 -1.96 -14.96 8.86
C SER A 94 -2.99 -14.00 8.26
N GLY A 95 -3.08 -13.96 6.93
CA GLY A 95 -3.97 -13.07 6.20
C GLY A 95 -5.23 -13.78 5.71
N THR A 96 -6.35 -13.06 5.78
CA THR A 96 -7.58 -13.41 5.06
C THR A 96 -7.73 -12.44 3.90
N ARG A 97 -7.72 -12.94 2.66
CA ARG A 97 -8.02 -12.11 1.49
C ARG A 97 -9.48 -11.67 1.52
N LEU A 98 -9.71 -10.37 1.53
CA LEU A 98 -11.04 -9.77 1.60
C LEU A 98 -11.54 -9.32 0.23
N GLY A 99 -10.63 -8.91 -0.67
CA GLY A 99 -11.00 -8.46 -2.01
C GLY A 99 -9.82 -7.86 -2.78
N ARG A 100 -10.14 -7.14 -3.84
CA ARG A 100 -9.20 -6.37 -4.66
C ARG A 100 -9.87 -5.06 -5.07
N LEU A 101 -9.13 -3.97 -5.05
CA LEU A 101 -9.61 -2.67 -5.54
C LEU A 101 -9.33 -2.51 -7.04
N ASP A 102 -9.82 -1.41 -7.62
CA ASP A 102 -9.55 -1.09 -9.02
C ASP A 102 -8.06 -0.92 -9.30
N LEU A 103 -7.68 -1.22 -10.54
CA LEU A 103 -6.32 -1.03 -11.01
C LEU A 103 -5.98 0.46 -11.01
N MET A 104 -4.80 0.77 -10.49
CA MET A 104 -4.29 2.13 -10.40
C MET A 104 -3.12 2.32 -11.36
N ALA A 105 -2.95 3.53 -11.88
CA ALA A 105 -1.77 3.92 -12.64
C ALA A 105 -1.35 5.33 -12.22
N PRO A 106 -0.06 5.69 -12.29
CA PRO A 106 0.38 7.05 -12.03
C PRO A 106 -0.38 8.05 -12.92
N ALA A 107 -0.88 9.13 -12.32
CA ALA A 107 -1.61 10.17 -13.05
C ALA A 107 -0.66 11.09 -13.85
N SER A 108 0.61 11.18 -13.46
CA SER A 108 1.59 12.01 -14.15
C SER A 108 2.19 11.29 -15.37
N PRO A 109 2.19 11.91 -16.56
CA PRO A 109 2.84 11.34 -17.75
C PRO A 109 4.37 11.33 -17.64
N THR A 110 4.96 12.04 -16.66
CA THR A 110 6.40 12.03 -16.41
C THR A 110 6.86 10.83 -15.60
N LEU A 111 5.92 10.09 -14.99
CA LEU A 111 6.24 8.88 -14.25
C LEU A 111 6.23 7.68 -15.20
N PRO A 112 7.02 6.64 -14.91
CA PRO A 112 7.06 5.45 -15.74
C PRO A 112 5.68 4.79 -15.90
N PRO A 113 5.38 4.18 -17.06
CA PRO A 113 4.13 3.46 -17.27
C PRO A 113 4.05 2.25 -16.33
N LEU A 114 3.17 2.33 -15.34
CA LEU A 114 2.99 1.33 -14.29
C LEU A 114 1.49 1.06 -14.10
N THR A 115 1.12 -0.21 -13.90
CA THR A 115 -0.21 -0.60 -13.43
C THR A 115 -0.08 -1.33 -12.09
N VAL A 116 -0.73 -0.80 -11.06
CA VAL A 116 -0.69 -1.32 -9.69
C VAL A 116 -2.02 -2.01 -9.37
N ALA A 117 -1.93 -3.22 -8.82
CA ALA A 117 -3.05 -4.01 -8.33
C ALA A 117 -3.12 -4.00 -6.79
N PRO A 118 -4.10 -3.32 -6.18
CA PRO A 118 -4.26 -3.33 -4.73
C PRO A 118 -5.10 -4.52 -4.26
N PHE A 119 -4.54 -5.37 -3.41
CA PHE A 119 -5.24 -6.48 -2.77
C PHE A 119 -5.51 -6.17 -1.30
N VAL A 120 -6.73 -6.45 -0.84
CA VAL A 120 -7.13 -6.14 0.54
C VAL A 120 -7.08 -7.40 1.40
N PHE A 121 -6.39 -7.31 2.52
CA PHE A 121 -6.22 -8.38 3.49
C PHE A 121 -6.68 -7.94 4.87
N GLY A 122 -7.32 -8.85 5.60
CA GLY A 122 -7.55 -8.73 7.04
C GLY A 122 -6.56 -9.63 7.79
N VAL A 123 -6.02 -9.15 8.90
CA VAL A 123 -5.20 -9.93 9.84
C VAL A 123 -5.77 -9.83 11.25
N GLU A 124 -5.30 -10.70 12.15
CA GLU A 124 -5.76 -10.73 13.54
C GLU A 124 -5.38 -9.46 14.33
N PRO A 125 -6.13 -9.13 15.39
CA PRO A 125 -5.73 -8.07 16.31
C PRO A 125 -4.34 -8.36 16.91
N GLY A 126 -3.50 -7.33 16.98
CA GLY A 126 -2.15 -7.47 17.56
C GLY A 126 -1.13 -8.14 16.64
N THR A 127 -1.48 -8.47 15.38
CA THR A 127 -0.49 -8.87 14.38
C THR A 127 0.61 -7.81 14.28
N ALA A 128 1.85 -8.25 14.51
CA ALA A 128 3.04 -7.43 14.38
C ALA A 128 3.58 -7.52 12.95
N ALA A 129 4.18 -6.43 12.50
CA ALA A 129 4.98 -6.36 11.29
C ALA A 129 6.33 -5.75 11.67
N THR A 130 7.38 -6.13 10.94
CA THR A 130 8.76 -5.72 11.25
C THR A 130 9.45 -5.36 9.96
N ILE A 131 10.26 -4.31 9.95
CA ILE A 131 11.11 -3.98 8.81
C ILE A 131 12.03 -5.18 8.53
N ALA A 132 11.82 -5.83 7.37
CA ALA A 132 12.51 -7.04 6.95
C ALA A 132 13.37 -6.83 5.70
N SER A 133 13.27 -5.65 5.07
CA SER A 133 14.03 -5.24 3.89
C SER A 133 14.72 -3.89 4.11
N PRO A 134 15.94 -3.68 3.59
CA PRO A 134 16.60 -2.36 3.56
C PRO A 134 15.86 -1.33 2.69
N GLU A 135 14.93 -1.76 1.84
CA GLU A 135 14.09 -0.88 1.02
C GLU A 135 12.99 -0.18 1.83
N VAL A 136 12.81 -0.57 3.10
CA VAL A 136 11.85 0.03 4.03
C VAL A 136 12.61 0.77 5.13
N ALA A 137 12.36 2.07 5.26
CA ALA A 137 12.94 2.91 6.30
C ALA A 137 12.10 2.95 7.58
N ASP A 138 10.77 2.87 7.45
CA ASP A 138 9.85 2.94 8.60
C ASP A 138 8.53 2.19 8.33
N LEU A 139 7.79 1.88 9.39
CA LEU A 139 6.53 1.15 9.34
C LEU A 139 5.55 1.66 10.40
N HIS A 140 4.31 1.93 9.98
CA HIS A 140 3.27 2.48 10.84
C HIS A 140 1.96 1.70 10.68
N TRP A 141 1.28 1.48 11.80
CA TRP A 141 -0.12 1.07 11.82
C TRP A 141 -0.99 2.30 12.06
N VAL A 142 -1.66 2.78 11.00
CA VAL A 142 -2.39 4.04 11.02
C VAL A 142 -3.89 3.77 11.11
N SER A 143 -4.58 4.41 12.04
CA SER A 143 -6.03 4.28 12.19
C SER A 143 -6.77 4.74 10.93
N ILE A 144 -7.69 3.91 10.41
CA ILE A 144 -8.58 4.31 9.30
C ILE A 144 -9.44 5.53 9.69
N ALA A 145 -9.91 5.58 10.93
CA ALA A 145 -10.69 6.72 11.41
C ALA A 145 -9.84 8.01 11.40
N HIS A 146 -8.54 7.90 11.65
CA HIS A 146 -7.60 9.01 11.56
C HIS A 146 -7.41 9.49 10.11
N LEU A 147 -7.24 8.56 9.16
CA LEU A 147 -7.11 8.88 7.74
C LEU A 147 -8.37 9.53 7.15
N CYS A 148 -9.55 9.22 7.69
CA CYS A 148 -10.82 9.78 7.23
C CYS A 148 -11.22 11.10 7.93
N ASP A 149 -10.49 11.52 8.97
CA ASP A 149 -10.82 12.74 9.70
C ASP A 149 -10.19 13.95 9.03
N ASN A 150 -11.02 14.84 8.50
CA ASN A 150 -10.59 16.07 7.82
C ASN A 150 -9.74 16.98 8.71
N ARG A 151 -9.81 16.86 10.04
CA ARG A 151 -8.98 17.64 10.98
C ARG A 151 -7.50 17.27 10.90
N ASN A 152 -7.19 16.08 10.39
CA ASN A 152 -5.82 15.60 10.23
C ASN A 152 -5.22 15.96 8.87
N GLN A 153 -6.00 16.62 8.00
CA GLN A 153 -5.51 17.06 6.70
C GLN A 153 -4.53 18.23 6.89
N THR A 154 -3.35 18.06 6.32
CA THR A 154 -2.28 19.04 6.31
C THR A 154 -1.74 19.20 4.89
N HIS A 155 -0.59 19.85 4.74
CA HIS A 155 0.08 19.95 3.47
C HIS A 155 1.56 19.62 3.61
N PHE A 156 2.06 18.84 2.66
CA PHE A 156 3.46 18.54 2.51
C PHE A 156 4.08 19.45 1.44
N MET A 157 5.25 20.01 1.75
CA MET A 157 5.99 20.87 0.82
C MET A 157 7.05 20.02 0.10
N PHE A 158 6.77 19.67 -1.15
CA PHE A 158 7.70 18.92 -1.99
C PHE A 158 8.54 19.88 -2.83
N LYS A 159 9.87 19.81 -2.69
CA LYS A 159 10.79 20.62 -3.49
C LYS A 159 11.17 19.87 -4.77
N ARG A 160 10.93 20.49 -5.93
CA ARG A 160 11.39 20.01 -7.23
C ARG A 160 12.25 21.08 -7.88
N GLY A 161 13.57 20.94 -7.79
CA GLY A 161 14.51 21.98 -8.22
C GLY A 161 14.41 23.24 -7.35
N PRO A 162 14.29 24.46 -7.91
CA PRO A 162 14.15 25.69 -7.14
C PRO A 162 12.72 25.90 -6.60
N THR A 163 11.75 25.14 -7.09
CA THR A 163 10.32 25.36 -6.85
C THR A 163 9.81 24.48 -5.72
N HIS A 164 9.00 25.06 -4.83
CA HIS A 164 8.30 24.34 -3.78
C HIS A 164 6.85 24.14 -4.20
N HIS A 165 6.41 22.88 -4.23
CA HIS A 165 5.05 22.49 -4.55
C HIS A 165 4.35 22.06 -3.27
N ARG A 166 3.15 22.59 -3.04
CA ARG A 166 2.32 22.26 -1.90
C ARG A 166 1.35 21.14 -2.32
N PHE A 167 1.40 20.00 -1.63
CA PHE A 167 0.51 18.87 -1.86
C PHE A 167 -0.38 18.63 -0.62
N PRO A 168 -1.64 18.19 -0.80
CA PRO A 168 -2.46 17.75 0.32
C PRO A 168 -1.81 16.52 0.97
N ALA A 169 -1.87 16.45 2.30
CA ALA A 169 -1.28 15.37 3.07
C ALA A 169 -2.12 15.09 4.34
N ILE A 170 -1.80 14.03 5.07
CA ILE A 170 -2.48 13.68 6.32
C ILE A 170 -1.40 13.50 7.39
N GLU A 171 -1.47 14.29 8.45
CA GLU A 171 -0.48 14.21 9.53
C GLU A 171 -0.60 12.88 10.26
N VAL A 172 0.46 12.09 10.32
CA VAL A 172 0.55 10.84 11.08
C VAL A 172 1.75 10.93 12.02
N GLU A 173 1.51 10.75 13.32
CA GLU A 173 2.58 10.77 14.35
C GLU A 173 3.44 12.06 14.34
N GLY A 174 2.83 13.20 13.98
CA GLY A 174 3.49 14.50 13.91
C GLY A 174 4.31 14.73 12.63
N GLN A 175 4.20 13.84 11.64
CA GLN A 175 4.77 14.00 10.30
C GLN A 175 3.65 14.21 9.27
N PRO A 176 3.77 15.19 8.36
CA PRO A 176 2.78 15.44 7.31
C PRO A 176 2.71 14.34 6.25
#